data_AF-A0A520G7V6-F1
#
_entry.id   AF-A0A520G7V6-F1
#
_cell.length_a   1.000
_cell.length_b   1.000
_cell.length_c   1.000
_cell.angle_alpha   90.00
_cell.angle_beta   90.00
_cell.angle_gamma   90.00
#
_symmetry.space_group_name_H-M   'P 1'
#
loop_
_entity.id
_entity.type
_entity.pdbx_description
1 polymer ?
#
loop_
_entity_poly.entity_id
_entity_poly.type
_entity_poly.pdbx_seq_one_letter_code
_entity_poly.pdbx_strand_id
1 'polypeptide(L)' 'RRRLHKKRWFRSAQKWRTGCEGRISLLKRRHGLNRCRYKGAAGIKRWVGLGVIADNLINIGIALASSAAP' A
#
# COMPACT_ATOMS: atom_id res chain seq x y z
N ARG A 1 24.22 -17.26 2.90
CA ARG A 1 22.94 -16.50 3.02
C ARG A 1 23.05 -15.23 3.89
N ARG A 2 23.53 -15.27 5.15
CA ARG A 2 23.60 -14.08 6.04
C ARG A 2 24.38 -12.86 5.51
N ARG A 3 25.46 -13.05 4.72
CA ARG A 3 26.23 -11.92 4.15
C ARG A 3 25.46 -11.15 3.06
N LEU A 4 24.59 -11.82 2.30
CA LEU A 4 23.77 -11.18 1.26
C LEU A 4 22.67 -10.31 1.88
N HIS A 5 22.08 -10.73 3.01
CA HIS A 5 21.03 -9.97 3.70
C HIS A 5 21.52 -8.65 4.31
N LYS A 6 22.83 -8.53 4.54
CA LYS A 6 23.46 -7.31 5.05
C LYS A 6 23.79 -6.30 3.94
N LYS A 7 23.73 -6.69 2.66
CA LYS A 7 24.00 -5.77 1.54
C LYS A 7 22.94 -4.68 1.49
N ARG A 8 23.35 -3.45 1.16
CA ARG A 8 22.49 -2.25 1.14
C ARG A 8 21.29 -2.43 0.20
N TRP A 9 21.49 -3.03 -0.98
CA TRP A 9 20.41 -3.30 -1.93
C TRP A 9 19.36 -4.25 -1.35
N PHE A 10 19.79 -5.29 -0.61
CA PHE A 10 18.88 -6.28 -0.03
C PHE A 10 18.03 -5.65 1.09
N ARG A 11 18.65 -4.85 1.95
CA ARG A 11 17.92 -4.08 2.98
C ARG A 11 16.91 -3.12 2.36
N SER A 12 17.26 -2.49 1.25
CA SER A 12 16.37 -1.56 0.55
C SER A 12 15.18 -2.30 -0.07
N ALA A 13 15.41 -3.43 -0.73
CA ALA A 13 14.34 -4.28 -1.25
C ALA A 13 13.43 -4.82 -0.13
N GLN A 14 14.01 -5.21 1.01
CA GLN A 14 13.24 -5.69 2.15
C GLN A 14 12.40 -4.57 2.78
N LYS A 15 12.94 -3.37 2.93
CA LYS A 15 12.18 -2.18 3.36
C LYS A 15 11.02 -1.89 2.42
N TRP A 16 11.24 -1.96 1.11
CA TRP A 16 10.20 -1.78 0.10
C TRP A 16 9.07 -2.80 0.27
N ARG A 17 9.41 -4.09 0.39
CA ARG A 17 8.41 -5.16 0.59
C ARG A 17 7.60 -4.96 1.87
N THR A 18 8.26 -4.64 2.99
CA THR A 18 7.57 -4.36 4.25
C THR A 18 6.70 -3.10 4.16
N GLY A 19 7.11 -2.09 3.37
CA GLY A 19 6.28 -0.93 3.07
C GLY A 19 4.99 -1.30 2.33
N CYS A 20 5.06 -2.18 1.32
CA CYS A 20 3.88 -2.69 0.63
C CYS A 20 2.92 -3.43 1.58
N GLU A 21 3.45 -4.30 2.45
CA GLU A 21 2.67 -5.01 3.47
C GLU A 21 1.99 -4.03 4.44
N GLY A 22 2.69 -2.96 4.84
CA GLY A 22 2.15 -1.88 5.66
C GLY A 22 0.96 -1.18 5.01
N ARG A 23 1.07 -0.83 3.72
CA ARG A 23 -0.01 -0.20 2.95
C ARG A 23 -1.24 -1.11 2.82
N ILE A 24 -1.04 -2.39 2.51
CA ILE A 24 -2.14 -3.38 2.46
C ILE A 24 -2.82 -3.49 3.83
N SER A 25 -2.03 -3.47 4.91
CA SER A 25 -2.56 -3.56 6.26
C SER A 25 -3.39 -2.31 6.65
N LEU A 26 -2.93 -1.11 6.28
CA LEU A 26 -3.69 0.14 6.44
C LEU A 26 -5.00 0.12 5.65
N LEU A 27 -4.93 -0.29 4.38
CA LEU A 27 -6.12 -0.44 3.52
C LEU A 27 -7.17 -1.33 4.18
N LYS A 28 -6.76 -2.50 4.69
CA LYS A 28 -7.67 -3.43 5.37
C LYS A 28 -8.23 -2.85 6.67
N ARG A 29 -7.37 -2.29 7.54
CA ARG A 29 -7.73 -1.91 8.91
C ARG A 29 -8.42 -0.55 9.01
N ARG A 30 -7.94 0.45 8.27
CA ARG A 30 -8.46 1.83 8.33
C ARG A 30 -9.43 2.15 7.20
N HIS A 31 -9.17 1.69 5.98
CA HIS A 31 -9.95 2.07 4.80
C HIS A 31 -11.03 1.04 4.42
N GLY A 32 -11.35 0.10 5.30
CA GLY A 32 -12.48 -0.82 5.13
C GLY A 32 -12.27 -1.92 4.09
N LEU A 33 -11.05 -2.11 3.58
CA LEU A 33 -10.77 -3.15 2.56
C LEU A 33 -10.84 -4.58 3.11
N ASN A 34 -11.08 -4.76 4.41
CA ASN A 34 -11.23 -6.06 5.05
C ASN A 34 -12.56 -6.77 4.70
N ARG A 35 -13.56 -6.04 4.21
CA ARG A 35 -14.85 -6.62 3.82
C ARG A 35 -15.33 -6.05 2.49
N CYS A 36 -15.54 -6.92 1.51
CA CYS A 36 -16.19 -6.59 0.25
C CYS A 36 -17.69 -6.90 0.34
N ARG A 37 -18.55 -5.96 -0.08
CA ARG A 37 -20.01 -6.19 -0.20
C ARG A 37 -20.43 -6.71 -1.57
N TYR A 38 -19.55 -6.63 -2.57
CA TYR A 38 -19.86 -7.05 -3.93
C TYR A 38 -19.77 -8.57 -4.05
N LYS A 39 -20.70 -9.16 -4.80
CA LYS A 39 -20.74 -10.60 -5.03
C LYS A 39 -19.80 -11.02 -6.17
N GLY A 40 -19.22 -12.20 -6.04
CA GLY A 40 -18.38 -12.83 -7.06
C GLY A 40 -16.99 -12.22 -7.23
N ALA A 41 -16.12 -12.93 -7.96
CA ALA A 41 -14.73 -12.53 -8.15
C ALA A 41 -14.57 -11.18 -8.87
N ALA A 42 -15.44 -10.87 -9.84
CA ALA A 42 -15.45 -9.58 -10.53
C ALA A 42 -15.82 -8.41 -9.57
N GLY A 43 -16.69 -8.66 -8.60
CA GLY A 43 -17.01 -7.72 -7.53
C GLY A 43 -15.80 -7.43 -6.65
N ILE A 44 -15.12 -8.49 -6.20
CA ILE A 44 -13.90 -8.38 -5.38
C ILE A 44 -12.79 -7.63 -6.11
N LYS A 45 -12.53 -7.95 -7.39
CA LYS A 45 -11.51 -7.25 -8.20
C LYS A 45 -11.79 -5.74 -8.27
N ARG A 46 -13.03 -5.35 -8.54
CA ARG A 46 -13.44 -3.94 -8.57
C ARG A 46 -13.28 -3.26 -7.21
N TRP A 47 -13.74 -3.91 -6.14
CA TRP A 47 -13.64 -3.38 -4.78
C TRP A 47 -12.18 -3.11 -4.37
N VAL A 48 -11.29 -4.09 -4.60
CA VAL A 48 -9.86 -3.94 -4.32
C VAL A 48 -9.25 -2.84 -5.20
N GLY A 49 -9.56 -2.83 -6.50
CA GLY A 49 -9.05 -1.83 -7.43
C GLY A 49 -9.39 -0.40 -7.01
N LEU A 50 -10.66 -0.14 -6.68
CA LEU A 50 -11.11 1.17 -6.19
C LEU A 50 -10.42 1.55 -4.89
N GLY A 51 -10.25 0.61 -3.96
CA GLY A 51 -9.52 0.86 -2.71
C GLY A 51 -8.06 1.26 -2.92
N VAL A 52 -7.36 0.60 -3.85
CA VAL A 52 -5.98 0.93 -4.20
C VAL A 52 -5.86 2.30 -4.88
N ILE A 53 -6.80 2.63 -5.78
CA ILE A 53 -6.83 3.95 -6.43
C ILE A 53 -7.03 5.05 -5.38
N ALA A 54 -7.99 4.90 -4.47
CA ALA A 54 -8.24 5.86 -3.39
C ALA A 54 -7.01 6.04 -2.48
N ASP A 55 -6.33 4.95 -2.11
CA ASP A 55 -5.08 5.01 -1.33
C ASP A 55 -3.97 5.78 -2.07
N ASN A 56 -3.81 5.55 -3.37
CA ASN A 56 -2.84 6.30 -4.16
C ASN A 56 -3.17 7.80 -4.18
N LEU A 57 -4.44 8.17 -4.37
CA LEU A 57 -4.87 9.58 -4.35
C LEU A 57 -4.59 10.26 -3.01
N ILE A 58 -4.87 9.60 -1.89
CA ILE A 58 -4.55 10.10 -0.54
C ILE A 58 -3.05 10.35 -0.39
N ASN A 59 -2.22 9.38 -0.79
CA ASN A 59 -0.76 9.50 -0.66
C ASN A 59 -0.18 10.59 -1.58
N ILE A 60 -0.71 10.74 -2.80
CA ILE A 60 -0.34 11.84 -3.69
C ILE A 60 -0.72 13.18 -3.06
N GLY A 61 -1.94 13.31 -2.53
CA GLY A 61 -2.39 14.53 -1.85
C GLY A 61 -1.50 14.91 -0.67
N ILE A 62 -1.14 13.94 0.18
CA ILE A 62 -0.21 14.15 1.30
C ILE A 62 1.17 14.58 0.79
N ALA A 63 1.71 13.93 -0.24
CA ALA A 63 3.01 14.28 -0.80
C ALA A 63 3.02 15.71 -1.37
N LEU A 64 1.99 16.08 -2.13
CA LEU A 64 1.84 17.43 -2.67
C LEU A 64 1.71 18.48 -1.56
N ALA A 65 0.93 18.20 -0.52
CA ALA A 65 0.79 19.11 0.62
C ALA A 65 2.12 19.29 1.36
N SER A 66 2.87 18.21 1.58
CA SER A 66 4.21 18.26 2.20
C SER A 66 5.23 19.02 1.35
N SER A 67 5.14 18.94 0.02
CA SER A 67 6.01 19.69 -0.89
C SER A 67 5.64 21.16 -1.03
N ALA A 68 4.41 21.53 -0.68
CA ALA A 68 3.92 22.92 -0.72
C ALA A 68 4.10 23.67 0.62
N ALA A 69 4.52 22.97 1.68
CA ALA A 69 4.86 23.60 2.96
C ALA A 69 6.19 24.37 2.83
N PRO A 70 6.28 25.62 3.35
CA PRO A 70 7.49 26.45 3.28
C PRO A 70 8.66 25.89 4.08
#